data_AF-X8DJW3-F1
#
_entry.id   AF-X8DJW3-F1
#
_cell.length_a   1.000
_cell.length_b   1.000
_cell.length_c   1.000
_cell.angle_alpha   90.00
_cell.angle_beta   90.00
_cell.angle_gamma   90.00
#
_symmetry.space_group_name_H-M   'P 1'
#
loop_
_entity.id
_entity.type
_entity.pdbx_description
1 polymer ?
#
loop_
_entity_poly.entity_id
_entity_poly.type
_entity_poly.pdbx_seq_one_letter_code
_entity_poly.pdbx_strand_id
1 'polypeptide(L)' 'MWVADASILPSCPTVNPQVSIMALALAVADEIVAAIG' A
#
# COMPACT_ATOMS: atom_id res chain seq x y z
N MET A 1 -4.44 -1.77 -14.32
CA MET A 1 -5.23 -1.13 -13.26
C MET A 1 -4.55 -1.46 -11.93
N TRP A 2 -4.32 -0.48 -11.06
CA TRP A 2 -3.64 -0.66 -9.76
C TRP A 2 -4.63 -0.43 -8.62
N VAL A 3 -4.45 -1.16 -7.52
CA VAL A 3 -5.20 -0.98 -6.26
C VAL A 3 -4.18 -0.74 -5.14
N ALA A 4 -4.41 0.30 -4.34
CA ALA A 4 -3.52 0.72 -3.26
C ALA A 4 -4.33 1.22 -2.06
N ASP A 5 -5.31 0.42 -1.63
CA ASP A 5 -6.17 0.69 -0.48
C ASP A 5 -6.16 -0.49 0.50
N ALA A 6 -7.03 -0.44 1.53
CA ALA A 6 -7.09 -1.48 2.55
C ALA A 6 -7.45 -2.88 2.03
N SER A 7 -8.06 -2.99 0.84
CA SER A 7 -8.56 -4.27 0.30
C SER A 7 -7.45 -5.26 -0.06
N ILE A 8 -6.20 -4.79 -0.23
CA ILE A 8 -5.05 -5.65 -0.55
C ILE A 8 -4.25 -6.06 0.69
N LEU A 9 -4.62 -5.58 1.88
CA LEU A 9 -4.01 -6.06 3.12
C LEU A 9 -4.47 -7.51 3.40
N PRO A 10 -3.55 -8.42 3.78
CA PRO A 10 -3.89 -9.82 4.01
C PRO A 10 -4.78 -10.03 5.24
N SER A 11 -4.74 -9.09 6.19
CA SER A 11 -5.61 -9.01 7.36
C SER A 11 -5.59 -7.59 7.92
N CYS A 12 -6.48 -7.29 8.88
CA CYS A 12 -6.37 -6.05 9.63
C CYS A 12 -5.02 -6.01 10.37
N PRO A 13 -4.25 -4.91 10.28
CA PRO A 13 -3.00 -4.77 11.00
C PRO A 13 -3.22 -4.62 12.52
N THR A 14 -2.26 -5.07 13.32
CA THR A 14 -2.28 -4.96 14.79
C THR A 14 -1.87 -3.58 15.30
N VAL A 15 -1.27 -2.77 14.42
CA VAL A 15 -1.00 -1.34 14.63
C VAL A 15 -2.11 -0.51 13.97
N ASN A 16 -2.10 0.82 14.14
CA ASN A 16 -3.12 1.70 13.57
C ASN A 16 -3.32 1.41 12.05
N PRO A 17 -4.55 0.99 11.63
CA PRO A 17 -4.84 0.66 10.24
C PRO A 17 -4.55 1.80 9.28
N GLN A 18 -4.81 3.04 9.67
CA GLN A 18 -4.56 4.20 8.83
C GLN A 18 -3.08 4.30 8.43
N VAL A 19 -2.17 4.15 9.41
CA VAL A 19 -0.71 4.26 9.16
C VAL A 19 -0.24 3.11 8.26
N SER A 20 -0.76 1.91 8.47
CA SER A 20 -0.41 0.74 7.65
C SER A 20 -0.87 0.89 6.20
N ILE A 21 -2.08 1.41 5.99
CA ILE A 21 -2.63 1.69 4.65
C ILE A 21 -1.81 2.78 3.96
N MET A 22 -1.43 3.85 4.67
CA MET A 22 -0.59 4.91 4.11
C MET A 22 0.80 4.39 3.71
N ALA A 23 1.42 3.55 4.55
CA ALA A 23 2.72 2.93 4.25
C ALA A 23 2.64 1.98 3.05
N LEU A 24 1.60 1.16 2.97
CA LEU A 24 1.32 0.28 1.84
C LEU A 24 1.16 1.09 0.53
N ALA A 25 0.41 2.18 0.57
CA ALA A 25 0.19 3.03 -0.61
C ALA A 25 1.49 3.64 -1.14
N LEU A 26 2.39 4.08 -0.24
CA LEU A 26 3.72 4.57 -0.61
C LEU A 26 4.56 3.45 -1.25
N ALA A 27 4.57 2.25 -0.66
CA ALA A 27 5.32 1.12 -1.22
C ALA A 27 4.84 0.75 -2.63
N VAL A 28 3.53 0.74 -2.87
CA VAL A 28 2.97 0.52 -4.22
C VAL A 28 3.40 1.63 -5.18
N ALA A 29 3.41 2.90 -4.74
CA ALA A 29 3.84 4.01 -5.57
C ALA A 29 5.34 3.91 -5.94
N ASP A 30 6.20 3.53 -4.99
CA ASP A 30 7.63 3.32 -5.23
C ASP A 30 7.87 2.23 -6.29
N GLU A 31 7.16 1.11 -6.19
CA GLU A 31 7.22 0.02 -7.19
C GLU A 31 6.76 0.49 -8.58
N ILE A 32 5.70 1.31 -8.65
CA ILE A 32 5.24 1.89 -9.92
C ILE A 32 6.31 2.81 -10.50
N VAL A 33 6.90 3.70 -9.70
CA VAL A 33 7.96 4.62 -10.13
C VAL A 33 9.17 3.84 -10.64
N ALA A 34 9.58 2.78 -9.92
CA ALA A 34 10.70 1.92 -10.32
C ALA A 34 10.42 1.13 -11.61
N ALA A 35 9.15 0.81 -11.89
CA ALA A 35 8.76 0.07 -13.09
C ALA A 35 8.66 0.95 -14.35
N ILE A 36 8.50 2.27 -14.21
CA ILE A 36 8.31 3.21 -15.33
C ILE A 36 9.48 4.17 -15.55
N GLY A 37 10.35 4.34 -14.56
CA GLY A 37 11.59 5.13 -14.64
C GLY A 37 12.71 4.36 -15.33
#